data_AF-A0A3P6TGY5-F1
#
_entry.id   AF-A0A3P6TGY5-F1
#
_cell.length_a   1.000
_cell.length_b   1.000
_cell.length_c   1.000
_cell.angle_alpha   90.00
_cell.angle_beta   90.00
_cell.angle_gamma   90.00
#
_symmetry.space_group_name_H-M   'P 1'
#
loop_
_entity.id
_entity.type
_entity.pdbx_description
1 polymer ?
#
loop_
_entity_poly.entity_id
_entity_poly.type
_entity_poly.pdbx_seq_one_letter_code
_entity_poly.pdbx_strand_id
1 'polypeptide(L)'
;MGDHGNRIGLVQYSYSGRIEERMPLMAIRLPPKFKELHPKEYFNFMANKWKLTSNFDIHQTLKDIALMKFGSSRRSVTQNYGRGISLFDEIPDNRTCFDAYIPENFCTCLINRSNLVPETERAAKQEKILSAIISFLGNKELGDCFRLEKIAIVDNATVLGLNPLARYGFRKKDSAAHMEEARKKDPKMDVSGLPHFQF
;
A
#
# COMPACT_ATOMS: atom_id res chain seq x y z
N MET A 1 7.36 -0.71 -14.89
CA MET A 1 6.93 -1.41 -13.67
C MET A 1 8.08 -2.31 -13.26
N GLY A 2 8.58 -2.15 -12.04
CA GLY A 2 9.52 -3.12 -11.46
C GLY A 2 8.80 -4.41 -11.06
N ASP A 3 9.48 -5.53 -11.11
CA ASP A 3 9.03 -6.80 -10.54
C ASP A 3 9.33 -6.90 -9.04
N HIS A 4 10.38 -6.20 -8.60
CA HIS A 4 10.74 -5.99 -7.20
C HIS A 4 11.46 -4.63 -6.99
N GLY A 5 11.67 -4.21 -5.74
CA GLY A 5 12.57 -3.09 -5.43
C GLY A 5 14.02 -3.57 -5.23
N ASN A 6 14.86 -2.81 -4.52
CA ASN A 6 16.27 -3.19 -4.38
C ASN A 6 16.47 -4.51 -3.60
N ARG A 7 17.13 -5.49 -4.23
CA ARG A 7 17.50 -6.79 -3.65
C ARG A 7 19.02 -7.03 -3.61
N ILE A 8 19.81 -6.01 -3.91
CA ILE A 8 21.25 -6.16 -4.09
C ILE A 8 22.00 -5.74 -2.83
N GLY A 9 22.94 -6.57 -2.40
CA GLY A 9 23.84 -6.30 -1.29
C GLY A 9 23.23 -6.54 0.09
N LEU A 10 23.91 -6.06 1.13
CA LEU A 10 23.50 -6.29 2.53
C LEU A 10 22.29 -5.46 2.95
N VAL A 11 21.98 -4.38 2.23
CA VAL A 11 20.86 -3.50 2.55
C VAL A 11 19.52 -4.23 2.54
N GLN A 12 19.34 -5.26 1.72
CA GLN A 12 18.12 -6.07 1.65
C GLN A 12 17.74 -6.74 2.99
N TYR A 13 18.73 -6.97 3.88
CA TYR A 13 18.51 -7.56 5.19
C TYR A 13 18.15 -6.53 6.27
N SER A 14 18.33 -5.25 5.98
CA SER A 14 17.90 -4.17 6.87
C SER A 14 16.38 -4.06 6.91
N TYR A 15 15.86 -3.38 7.93
CA TYR A 15 14.41 -3.16 8.06
C TYR A 15 13.83 -2.43 6.84
N SER A 16 14.48 -1.35 6.38
CA SER A 16 14.07 -0.61 5.20
C SER A 16 14.26 -1.43 3.91
N GLY A 17 15.34 -2.21 3.80
CA GLY A 17 15.57 -3.07 2.65
C GLY A 17 14.50 -4.15 2.48
N ARG A 18 13.96 -4.69 3.57
CA ARG A 18 12.83 -5.63 3.52
C ARG A 18 11.55 -5.00 2.94
N ILE A 19 11.32 -3.72 3.22
CA ILE A 19 10.22 -2.94 2.65
C ILE A 19 10.48 -2.69 1.17
N GLU A 20 11.66 -2.13 0.87
CA GLU A 20 12.07 -1.75 -0.48
C GLU A 20 12.03 -2.93 -1.45
N GLU A 21 12.58 -4.09 -1.06
CA GLU A 21 12.53 -5.34 -1.84
C GLU A 21 11.11 -5.72 -2.30
N ARG A 22 10.08 -5.37 -1.51
CA ARG A 22 8.66 -5.73 -1.69
C ARG A 22 7.82 -4.60 -2.29
N MET A 23 8.41 -3.42 -2.51
CA MET A 23 7.74 -2.24 -3.04
C MET A 23 8.39 -1.83 -4.37
N PRO A 24 8.12 -2.56 -5.47
CA PRO A 24 8.63 -2.16 -6.77
C PRO A 24 8.11 -0.79 -7.19
N LEU A 25 8.96 -0.02 -7.87
CA LEU A 25 8.56 1.23 -8.48
C LEU A 25 7.56 0.99 -9.62
N MET A 26 6.44 1.70 -9.56
CA MET A 26 5.53 1.86 -10.68
C MET A 26 5.34 3.35 -10.99
N ALA A 27 5.56 3.71 -12.25
CA ALA A 27 5.30 5.04 -12.77
C ALA A 27 4.32 4.92 -13.94
N ILE A 28 3.32 5.79 -13.96
CA ILE A 28 2.28 5.85 -15.00
C ILE A 28 2.19 7.29 -15.48
N ARG A 29 2.20 7.47 -16.79
CA ARG A 29 1.93 8.76 -17.45
C ARG A 29 0.70 8.61 -18.33
N LEU A 30 -0.36 9.34 -18.00
CA LEU A 30 -1.57 9.37 -18.82
C LEU A 30 -1.41 10.40 -19.96
N PRO A 31 -2.09 10.20 -21.10
CA PRO A 31 -2.13 11.20 -22.18
C PRO A 31 -2.64 12.56 -21.66
N PRO A 32 -2.13 13.70 -22.17
CA PRO A 32 -2.51 15.03 -21.67
C PRO A 32 -4.03 15.28 -21.63
N LYS A 33 -4.75 14.83 -22.67
CA LYS A 33 -6.21 14.99 -22.78
C LYS A 33 -7.02 14.02 -21.91
N PHE A 34 -6.40 13.02 -21.27
CA PHE A 34 -7.12 12.02 -20.48
C PHE A 34 -7.89 12.66 -19.32
N LYS A 35 -7.29 13.66 -18.66
CA LYS A 35 -7.94 14.41 -17.58
C LYS A 35 -9.22 15.11 -18.04
N GLU A 36 -9.23 15.64 -19.26
CA GLU A 36 -10.37 16.36 -19.84
C GLU A 36 -11.47 15.40 -20.30
N LEU A 37 -11.08 14.29 -20.94
CA LEU A 37 -12.03 13.30 -21.48
C LEU A 37 -12.61 12.36 -20.42
N HIS A 38 -11.84 12.05 -19.38
CA HIS A 38 -12.17 11.08 -18.32
C HIS A 38 -11.87 11.66 -16.93
N PRO A 39 -12.56 12.75 -16.52
CA PRO A 39 -12.23 13.49 -15.31
C PRO A 39 -12.41 12.65 -14.03
N LYS A 40 -13.42 11.76 -13.99
CA LYS A 40 -13.68 10.90 -12.83
C LYS A 40 -12.58 9.87 -12.64
N GLU A 41 -12.19 9.18 -13.70
CA GLU A 41 -11.12 8.19 -13.70
C GLU A 41 -9.77 8.83 -13.34
N TYR A 42 -9.50 10.02 -13.88
CA TYR A 42 -8.30 10.79 -13.52
C TYR A 42 -8.31 11.19 -12.04
N PHE A 43 -9.44 11.63 -11.51
CA PHE A 43 -9.56 11.96 -10.08
C PHE A 43 -9.28 10.75 -9.19
N ASN A 44 -9.93 9.62 -9.47
CA ASN A 44 -9.72 8.36 -8.74
C ASN A 44 -8.25 7.91 -8.82
N PHE A 45 -7.67 7.95 -10.02
CA PHE A 45 -6.26 7.64 -10.24
C PHE A 45 -5.34 8.49 -9.35
N MET A 46 -5.58 9.80 -9.28
CA MET A 46 -4.81 10.71 -8.43
C MET A 46 -5.06 10.50 -6.93
N ALA A 47 -6.27 10.11 -6.53
CA ALA A 47 -6.61 9.78 -5.15
C ALA A 47 -5.95 8.46 -4.68
N ASN A 48 -5.77 7.50 -5.59
CA ASN A 48 -5.21 6.18 -5.29
C ASN A 48 -3.69 6.16 -5.09
N LYS A 49 -2.97 7.24 -5.40
CA LYS A 49 -1.49 7.28 -5.36
C LYS A 49 -0.88 6.93 -3.99
N TRP A 50 -1.65 7.09 -2.91
CA TRP A 50 -1.22 6.80 -1.54
C TRP A 50 -1.90 5.56 -0.93
N LYS A 51 -2.64 4.80 -1.74
CA LYS A 51 -3.40 3.64 -1.28
C LYS A 51 -2.67 2.33 -1.59
N LEU A 52 -2.95 1.30 -0.80
CA LEU A 52 -2.38 -0.03 -1.01
C LEU A 52 -2.89 -0.63 -2.33
N THR A 53 -1.95 -0.90 -3.23
CA THR A 53 -2.20 -1.51 -4.54
C THR A 53 -1.39 -2.80 -4.71
N SER A 54 -1.79 -3.59 -5.68
CA SER A 54 -1.18 -4.86 -6.06
C SER A 54 -1.12 -4.97 -7.59
N ASN A 55 -0.37 -5.95 -8.10
CA ASN A 55 -0.34 -6.23 -9.53
C ASN A 55 -1.71 -6.64 -10.10
N PHE A 56 -2.65 -7.10 -9.27
CA PHE A 56 -4.02 -7.39 -9.72
C PHE A 56 -4.79 -6.12 -10.06
N ASP A 57 -4.55 -5.02 -9.35
CA ASP A 57 -5.15 -3.71 -9.63
C ASP A 57 -4.62 -3.16 -10.95
N ILE A 58 -3.32 -3.36 -11.20
CA ILE A 58 -2.68 -2.99 -12.46
C ILE A 58 -3.24 -3.81 -13.61
N HIS A 59 -3.37 -5.13 -13.43
CA HIS A 59 -4.02 -5.99 -14.41
C HIS A 59 -5.43 -5.51 -14.76
N GLN A 60 -6.26 -5.20 -13.75
CA GLN A 60 -7.61 -4.67 -13.99
C GLN A 60 -7.58 -3.33 -14.72
N THR A 61 -6.65 -2.43 -14.35
CA THR A 61 -6.47 -1.14 -15.02
C THR A 61 -6.11 -1.29 -16.49
N LEU A 62 -5.16 -2.18 -16.80
CA LEU A 62 -4.75 -2.48 -18.18
C LEU A 62 -5.89 -3.12 -18.98
N LYS A 63 -6.69 -3.99 -18.35
CA LYS A 63 -7.89 -4.58 -18.96
C LYS A 63 -8.90 -3.50 -19.34
N ASP A 64 -9.13 -2.52 -18.46
CA ASP A 64 -10.03 -1.41 -18.76
C ASP A 64 -9.52 -0.54 -19.92
N ILE A 65 -8.21 -0.30 -19.99
CA ILE A 65 -7.58 0.41 -21.11
C ILE A 65 -7.77 -0.37 -22.42
N ALA A 66 -7.42 -1.66 -22.43
CA ALA A 66 -7.50 -2.50 -23.62
C ALA A 66 -8.93 -2.64 -24.16
N LEU A 67 -9.92 -2.63 -23.26
CA LEU A 67 -11.35 -2.71 -23.61
C LEU A 67 -12.02 -1.34 -23.75
N MET A 68 -11.27 -0.24 -23.64
CA MET A 68 -11.78 1.13 -23.69
C MET A 68 -12.95 1.40 -22.72
N LYS A 69 -12.88 0.79 -21.52
CA LYS A 69 -13.92 0.90 -20.47
C LYS A 69 -13.74 2.16 -19.63
N PHE A 70 -14.21 3.27 -20.18
CA PHE A 70 -14.18 4.59 -19.54
C PHE A 70 -15.55 5.27 -19.55
N GLY A 71 -15.74 6.27 -18.69
CA GLY A 71 -16.96 7.08 -18.62
C GLY A 71 -18.20 6.26 -18.31
N SER A 72 -19.33 6.56 -18.96
CA SER A 72 -20.61 5.90 -18.72
C SER A 72 -20.61 4.39 -18.99
N SER A 73 -19.67 3.90 -19.81
CA SER A 73 -19.50 2.47 -20.08
C SER A 73 -18.87 1.70 -18.91
N ARG A 74 -18.20 2.43 -18.02
CA ARG A 74 -17.60 1.91 -16.81
C ARG A 74 -18.71 1.72 -15.76
N ARG A 75 -19.16 0.48 -15.58
CA ARG A 75 -20.04 0.15 -14.47
C ARG A 75 -19.29 0.47 -13.16
N SER A 76 -19.97 1.05 -12.17
CA SER A 76 -19.45 1.18 -10.80
C SER A 76 -19.47 -0.21 -10.17
N VAL A 77 -18.50 -1.05 -10.51
CA VAL A 77 -18.56 -2.48 -10.20
C VAL A 77 -18.02 -2.74 -8.79
N THR A 78 -18.67 -2.21 -7.75
CA THR A 78 -18.38 -2.63 -6.37
C THR A 78 -18.70 -4.12 -6.12
N GLN A 79 -19.43 -4.79 -7.03
CA GLN A 79 -19.91 -6.17 -6.84
C GLN A 79 -19.15 -7.26 -7.62
N ASN A 80 -18.38 -6.92 -8.67
CA ASN A 80 -17.68 -7.90 -9.55
C ASN A 80 -16.20 -7.54 -9.82
N TYR A 81 -15.51 -6.88 -8.89
CA TYR A 81 -14.05 -6.84 -8.99
C TYR A 81 -13.53 -8.28 -8.85
N GLY A 82 -12.75 -8.74 -9.82
CA GLY A 82 -12.07 -10.03 -9.77
C GLY A 82 -11.06 -10.07 -8.62
N ARG A 83 -9.76 -10.18 -8.93
CA ARG A 83 -8.71 -10.09 -7.90
C ARG A 83 -8.24 -8.66 -7.61
N GLY A 84 -8.57 -7.68 -8.45
CA GLY A 84 -8.08 -6.31 -8.35
C GLY A 84 -9.15 -5.26 -8.62
N ILE A 85 -8.92 -4.08 -8.06
CA ILE A 85 -9.68 -2.85 -8.27
C ILE A 85 -8.87 -1.98 -9.23
N SER A 86 -9.47 -1.52 -10.32
CA SER A 86 -8.78 -0.66 -11.27
C SER A 86 -8.29 0.62 -10.59
N LEU A 87 -7.13 1.15 -11.01
CA LEU A 87 -6.65 2.46 -10.54
C LEU A 87 -7.54 3.61 -10.99
N PHE A 88 -8.46 3.38 -11.94
CA PHE A 88 -9.48 4.35 -12.35
C PHE A 88 -10.76 4.30 -11.49
N ASP A 89 -10.86 3.36 -10.55
CA ASP A 89 -11.88 3.31 -9.51
C ASP A 89 -11.28 3.66 -8.15
N GLU A 90 -12.09 4.10 -7.20
CA GLU A 90 -11.61 4.41 -5.86
C GLU A 90 -11.19 3.13 -5.11
N ILE A 91 -9.94 3.09 -4.64
CA ILE A 91 -9.46 2.03 -3.76
C ILE A 91 -9.83 2.38 -2.31
N PRO A 92 -10.35 1.47 -1.48
CA PRO A 92 -10.68 1.77 -0.09
C PRO A 92 -9.44 2.06 0.77
N ASP A 93 -9.55 3.01 1.71
CA ASP A 93 -8.45 3.36 2.62
C ASP A 93 -8.15 2.28 3.65
N ASN A 94 -9.17 1.50 4.02
CA ASN A 94 -9.07 0.39 4.98
C ASN A 94 -8.74 -0.96 4.30
N ARG A 95 -8.29 -0.95 3.04
CA ARG A 95 -7.96 -2.16 2.29
C ARG A 95 -6.75 -2.86 2.91
N THR A 96 -6.90 -4.14 3.22
CA THR A 96 -5.83 -4.96 3.79
C THR A 96 -5.00 -5.66 2.70
N CYS A 97 -3.81 -6.16 3.06
CA CYS A 97 -3.03 -7.05 2.18
C CYS A 97 -3.84 -8.28 1.74
N PHE A 98 -4.65 -8.84 2.64
CA PHE A 98 -5.55 -9.93 2.30
C PHE A 98 -6.53 -9.51 1.19
N ASP A 99 -7.21 -8.37 1.32
CA ASP A 99 -8.13 -7.82 0.30
C ASP A 99 -7.44 -7.59 -1.05
N ALA A 100 -6.18 -7.17 -1.01
CA ALA A 100 -5.33 -6.97 -2.19
C ALA A 100 -4.69 -8.25 -2.75
N TYR A 101 -5.00 -9.43 -2.19
CA TYR A 101 -4.38 -10.71 -2.55
C TYR A 101 -2.84 -10.69 -2.44
N ILE A 102 -2.31 -9.89 -1.52
CA ILE A 102 -0.89 -9.82 -1.17
C ILE A 102 -0.63 -10.85 -0.07
N PRO A 103 0.24 -11.85 -0.29
CA PRO A 103 0.61 -12.79 0.75
C PRO A 103 1.27 -12.13 1.96
N GLU A 104 1.06 -12.67 3.15
CA GLU A 104 1.52 -12.06 4.42
C GLU A 104 3.04 -11.80 4.45
N ASN A 105 3.85 -12.67 3.86
CA ASN A 105 5.31 -12.51 3.77
C ASN A 105 5.76 -11.41 2.79
N PHE A 106 4.87 -10.95 1.92
CA PHE A 106 5.07 -9.80 1.04
C PHE A 106 4.34 -8.54 1.53
N CYS A 107 3.47 -8.67 2.53
CA CYS A 107 2.72 -7.54 3.07
C CYS A 107 3.64 -6.56 3.81
N THR A 108 3.69 -5.31 3.34
CA THR A 108 4.49 -4.23 3.94
C THR A 108 3.68 -3.34 4.87
N CYS A 109 2.37 -3.58 5.02
CA CYS A 109 1.54 -2.90 6.01
C CYS A 109 2.12 -3.11 7.41
N LEU A 110 2.24 -2.02 8.16
CA LEU A 110 2.73 -2.07 9.52
C LEU A 110 1.61 -2.50 10.46
N ILE A 111 1.94 -3.40 11.39
CA ILE A 111 1.01 -3.88 12.42
C ILE A 111 1.37 -3.28 13.77
N ASN A 112 0.39 -3.22 14.66
CA ASN A 112 0.60 -2.76 16.03
C ASN A 112 1.53 -3.70 16.80
N ARG A 113 2.61 -3.14 17.34
CA ARG A 113 3.67 -3.78 18.12
C ARG A 113 3.86 -3.13 19.48
N SER A 114 2.92 -2.31 19.94
CA SER A 114 3.01 -1.64 21.26
C SER A 114 3.21 -2.62 22.41
N ASN A 115 2.66 -3.84 22.30
CA ASN A 115 2.83 -4.91 23.31
C ASN A 115 4.27 -5.43 23.43
N LEU A 116 5.15 -5.13 22.48
CA LEU A 116 6.56 -5.50 22.53
C LEU A 116 7.44 -4.46 23.24
N VAL A 117 6.88 -3.30 23.61
CA VAL A 117 7.61 -2.21 24.24
C VAL A 117 6.98 -1.88 25.60
N PRO A 118 7.74 -1.96 26.71
CA PRO A 118 7.24 -1.57 28.03
C PRO A 118 6.63 -0.17 28.02
N GLU A 119 5.56 0.02 28.78
CA GLU A 119 4.84 1.31 28.82
C GLU A 119 5.73 2.48 29.26
N THR A 120 6.57 2.25 30.26
CA THR A 120 7.55 3.24 30.75
C THR A 120 8.52 3.66 29.64
N GLU A 121 8.99 2.73 28.82
CA GLU A 121 9.83 3.04 27.66
C GLU A 121 9.07 3.78 26.56
N ARG A 122 7.78 3.47 26.35
CA ARG A 122 6.94 4.16 25.36
C ARG A 122 6.79 5.63 25.72
N ALA A 123 6.42 5.93 26.97
CA ALA A 123 6.28 7.30 27.47
C ALA A 123 7.60 8.09 27.34
N ALA A 124 8.71 7.51 27.78
CA ALA A 124 10.03 8.16 27.67
C ALA A 124 10.44 8.42 26.19
N LYS A 125 10.14 7.48 25.27
CA LYS A 125 10.40 7.67 23.84
C LYS A 125 9.51 8.74 23.21
N GLN A 126 8.24 8.83 23.62
CA GLN A 126 7.32 9.86 23.14
C GLN A 126 7.83 11.26 23.48
N GLU A 127 8.20 11.50 24.74
CA GLU A 127 8.74 12.79 25.17
C GLU A 127 10.01 13.16 24.40
N LYS A 128 10.90 12.18 24.20
CA LYS A 128 12.13 12.38 23.42
C LYS A 128 11.84 12.73 21.97
N ILE A 129 10.86 12.09 21.32
CA ILE A 129 10.46 12.39 19.95
C ILE A 129 9.84 13.78 19.86
N LEU A 130 8.94 14.14 20.77
CA LEU A 130 8.31 15.46 20.81
C LEU A 130 9.38 16.57 20.95
N SER A 131 10.30 16.40 21.89
CA SER A 131 11.42 17.33 22.09
C SER A 131 12.30 17.46 20.84
N ALA A 132 12.60 16.34 20.17
CA ALA A 132 13.39 16.35 18.93
C ALA A 132 12.66 17.07 17.78
N ILE A 133 11.34 16.91 17.65
CA ILE A 133 10.52 17.62 16.66
C ILE A 133 10.51 19.12 16.95
N ILE A 134 10.24 19.53 18.20
CA ILE A 134 10.23 20.94 18.60
C ILE A 134 11.60 21.58 18.33
N SER A 135 12.68 20.90 18.70
CA SER A 135 14.04 21.36 18.43
C SER A 135 14.34 21.48 16.94
N PHE A 136 13.93 20.49 16.13
CA PHE A 136 14.10 20.53 14.68
C PHE A 136 13.36 21.71 14.05
N LEU A 137 12.10 21.93 14.44
CA LEU A 137 11.29 23.03 13.92
C LEU A 137 11.86 24.40 14.31
N GLY A 138 12.33 24.55 15.56
CA GLY A 138 13.01 25.75 16.03
C GLY A 138 14.30 26.03 15.27
N ASN A 139 15.14 25.01 15.08
CA ASN A 139 16.41 25.13 14.33
C ASN A 139 16.22 25.43 12.84
N LYS A 140 15.04 25.15 12.29
CA LYS A 140 14.67 25.49 10.91
C LYS A 140 13.98 26.85 10.79
N GLU A 141 13.88 27.60 11.89
CA GLU A 141 13.23 28.92 11.95
C GLU A 141 11.77 28.87 11.47
N LEU A 142 11.11 27.72 11.62
CA LEU A 142 9.71 27.53 11.22
C LEU A 142 8.71 27.99 12.30
N GLY A 143 9.16 28.79 13.26
CA GLY A 143 8.34 29.30 14.38
C GLY A 143 7.17 30.16 13.92
N ASP A 144 7.29 30.82 12.77
CA ASP A 144 6.21 31.61 12.17
C ASP A 144 5.11 30.72 11.56
N CYS A 145 5.45 29.49 11.14
CA CYS A 145 4.49 28.52 10.62
C CYS A 145 3.83 27.68 11.72
N PHE A 146 4.56 27.43 12.82
CA PHE A 146 4.12 26.56 13.90
C PHE A 146 4.28 27.23 15.25
N ARG A 147 3.19 27.30 16.03
CA ARG A 147 3.26 27.66 17.44
C ARG A 147 3.86 26.50 18.23
N LEU A 148 5.19 26.50 18.37
CA LEU A 148 5.97 25.42 18.99
C LEU A 148 5.45 25.05 20.39
N GLU A 149 5.05 26.04 21.18
CA GLU A 149 4.51 25.84 22.53
C GLU A 149 3.13 25.16 22.58
N LYS A 150 2.44 25.10 21.45
CA LYS A 150 1.14 24.42 21.33
C LYS A 150 1.26 23.03 20.71
N ILE A 151 2.47 22.58 20.38
CA ILE A 151 2.67 21.24 19.84
C ILE A 151 2.52 20.26 20.99
N ALA A 152 1.52 19.39 20.87
CA ALA A 152 1.24 18.34 21.84
C ALA A 152 0.90 17.04 21.10
N ILE A 153 1.10 15.93 21.80
CA ILE A 153 0.65 14.61 21.34
C ILE A 153 -0.85 14.51 21.66
N VAL A 154 -1.68 14.37 20.62
CA VAL A 154 -3.15 14.33 20.77
C VAL A 154 -3.66 12.91 21.05
N ASP A 155 -2.99 11.89 20.48
CA ASP A 155 -3.40 10.49 20.56
C ASP A 155 -2.32 9.61 21.21
N ASN A 156 -2.72 8.42 21.67
CA ASN A 156 -1.78 7.43 22.19
C ASN A 156 -0.77 7.00 21.12
N ALA A 157 0.53 7.09 21.42
CA ALA A 157 1.53 6.58 20.51
C ALA A 157 1.43 5.06 20.37
N THR A 158 1.21 4.62 19.14
CA THR A 158 1.30 3.22 18.76
C THR A 158 2.66 2.91 18.16
N VAL A 159 3.30 1.85 18.61
CA VAL A 159 4.50 1.33 17.96
C VAL A 159 4.04 0.48 16.79
N LEU A 160 4.38 0.89 15.57
CA LEU A 160 4.08 0.14 14.35
C LEU A 160 5.34 -0.57 13.85
N GLY A 161 5.18 -1.76 13.29
CA GLY A 161 6.29 -2.49 12.68
C GLY A 161 5.83 -3.56 11.70
N LEU A 162 6.74 -3.98 10.82
CA LEU A 162 6.48 -5.08 9.89
C LEU A 162 5.98 -6.34 10.60
N ASN A 163 5.13 -7.10 9.91
CA ASN A 163 4.78 -8.45 10.36
C ASN A 163 6.05 -9.34 10.36
N PRO A 164 6.10 -10.41 11.19
CA PRO A 164 7.32 -11.21 11.32
C PRO A 164 7.72 -11.92 10.02
N LEU A 165 6.76 -12.30 9.19
CA LEU A 165 6.99 -13.02 7.93
C LEU A 165 7.64 -12.11 6.88
N ALA A 166 7.19 -10.86 6.76
CA ALA A 166 7.81 -9.85 5.90
C ALA A 166 9.18 -9.44 6.41
N ARG A 167 9.35 -9.31 7.74
CA ARG A 167 10.62 -8.88 8.35
C ARG A 167 11.72 -9.95 8.29
N TYR A 168 11.38 -11.19 8.60
CA TYR A 168 12.37 -12.25 8.82
C TYR A 168 12.26 -13.43 7.86
N GLY A 169 11.27 -13.43 6.96
CA GLY A 169 10.97 -14.58 6.11
C GLY A 169 10.32 -15.73 6.88
N PHE A 170 10.09 -16.83 6.17
CA PHE A 170 9.56 -18.06 6.76
C PHE A 170 10.66 -18.77 7.55
N ARG A 171 10.56 -18.76 8.89
CA ARG A 171 11.53 -19.43 9.77
C ARG A 171 11.20 -20.90 10.05
N LYS A 172 9.95 -21.33 9.81
CA LYS A 172 9.48 -22.73 9.99
C LYS A 172 8.58 -23.12 8.81
N LYS A 173 8.53 -24.43 8.50
CA LYS A 173 7.70 -24.98 7.42
C LYS A 173 6.21 -24.69 7.62
N ASP A 174 5.75 -24.69 8.87
CA ASP A 174 4.36 -24.42 9.27
C ASP A 174 3.94 -22.95 9.03
N SER A 175 4.92 -22.04 8.92
CA SER A 175 4.69 -20.62 8.58
C SER A 175 4.18 -20.43 7.14
N ALA A 176 4.27 -21.47 6.30
CA ALA A 176 3.71 -21.50 4.96
C ALA A 176 2.17 -21.57 4.93
N ALA A 177 1.50 -21.90 6.05
CA ALA A 177 0.04 -21.92 6.12
C ALA A 177 -0.60 -20.54 5.83
N HIS A 178 0.06 -19.44 6.21
CA HIS A 178 -0.40 -18.08 5.88
C HIS A 178 -0.27 -17.73 4.39
N MET A 179 0.66 -18.38 3.67
CA MET A 179 0.70 -18.31 2.20
C MET A 179 -0.47 -19.06 1.57
N GLU A 180 -0.84 -20.20 2.16
CA GLU A 180 -2.01 -20.94 1.70
C GLU A 180 -3.29 -20.15 1.90
N GLU A 181 -3.43 -19.37 2.96
CA GLU A 181 -4.63 -18.56 3.20
C GLU A 181 -4.90 -17.52 2.11
N ALA A 182 -3.87 -16.83 1.62
CA ALA A 182 -3.98 -15.96 0.45
C ALA A 182 -4.28 -16.74 -0.85
N ARG A 183 -3.83 -18.01 -0.95
CA ARG A 183 -4.12 -18.91 -2.07
C ARG A 183 -5.50 -19.60 -1.97
N LYS A 184 -6.08 -19.68 -0.77
CA LYS A 184 -7.41 -20.25 -0.48
C LYS A 184 -8.54 -19.32 -0.90
N LYS A 185 -8.28 -18.05 -1.21
CA LYS A 185 -9.26 -17.21 -1.88
C LYS A 185 -9.63 -17.86 -3.20
N ASP A 186 -10.95 -18.02 -3.44
CA ASP A 186 -11.44 -18.58 -4.67
C ASP A 186 -10.79 -17.89 -5.87
N PRO A 187 -10.31 -18.64 -6.87
CA PRO A 187 -9.71 -18.05 -8.04
C PRO A 187 -10.77 -17.24 -8.80
N LYS A 188 -10.81 -15.94 -8.55
CA LYS A 188 -11.58 -14.97 -9.33
C LYS A 188 -10.87 -14.69 -10.65
N MET A 189 -10.89 -15.67 -11.55
CA MET A 189 -10.52 -15.47 -12.95
C MET A 189 -11.69 -14.74 -13.63
N ASP A 190 -11.50 -13.46 -13.98
CA ASP A 190 -12.49 -12.72 -14.76
C ASP A 190 -12.37 -13.12 -16.25
N VAL A 191 -12.84 -14.33 -16.56
CA VAL A 191 -12.99 -14.87 -17.93
C VAL A 191 -14.29 -14.42 -18.59
N SER A 192 -15.18 -13.75 -17.86
CA SER A 192 -16.42 -13.17 -18.40
C SER A 192 -16.11 -11.99 -19.32
N GLY A 193 -15.99 -12.27 -20.62
CA GLY A 193 -15.89 -11.25 -21.67
C GLY A 193 -14.57 -11.19 -22.42
N LEU A 194 -13.68 -12.19 -22.29
CA LEU A 194 -12.66 -12.40 -23.31
C LEU A 194 -13.37 -13.04 -24.53
N PRO A 195 -13.23 -12.49 -25.75
CA PRO A 195 -13.68 -13.21 -26.93
C PRO A 195 -12.98 -14.58 -26.93
N HIS A 196 -13.75 -15.65 -27.15
CA HIS A 196 -13.18 -16.96 -27.39
C HIS A 196 -12.25 -16.85 -28.60
N PHE A 197 -10.95 -16.75 -28.36
CA PHE A 197 -9.96 -17.03 -29.38
C PHE A 197 -10.00 -18.54 -29.59
N GLN A 198 -10.82 -18.98 -30.54
CA GLN A 198 -10.67 -20.29 -31.17
C GLN A 198 -9.37 -20.21 -31.97
N PHE A 199 -8.38 -21.01 -31.57
CA PHE A 199 -7.24 -21.35 -32.41
C PHE A 199 -7.66 -22.38 -33.45
#